data_AF-A0A4R4QLW3-F1
#
_entry.id   AF-A0A4R4QLW3-F1
#
_cell.length_a   1.000
_cell.length_b   1.000
_cell.length_c   1.000
_cell.angle_alpha   90.00
_cell.angle_beta   90.00
_cell.angle_gamma   90.00
#
_symmetry.space_group_name_H-M   'P 1'
#
loop_
_entity.id
_entity.type
_entity.pdbx_description
1 polymer ?
#
loop_
_entity_poly.entity_id
_entity_poly.type
_entity_poly.pdbx_seq_one_letter_code
_entity_poly.pdbx_strand_id
1 'polypeptide(L)'
;MGDAERRRRRLRHQGGEQTRDSDGPSASTARVHDGTEPSRRRGPAGDDRESERGLRGLVGSGSSQVRPSAALRARDAARPTDQDLAEAEERVVVVRRNWVPREELPRSPR
;
A
#
# COMPACT_ATOMS: atom_id res chain seq x y z
N MET A 1 38.18 -12.74 38.92
CA MET A 1 37.22 -11.87 39.64
C MET A 1 36.49 -10.97 38.63
N GLY A 2 35.55 -11.49 37.82
CA GLY A 2 34.91 -10.67 36.76
C GLY A 2 33.54 -11.17 36.25
N ASP A 3 33.20 -12.44 36.49
CA ASP A 3 31.94 -13.02 36.00
C ASP A 3 30.71 -12.72 36.89
N ALA A 4 30.92 -12.47 38.18
CA ALA A 4 29.83 -12.15 39.11
C ALA A 4 29.17 -10.79 38.83
N GLU A 5 29.91 -9.83 38.28
CA GLU A 5 29.43 -8.47 38.03
C GLU A 5 28.57 -8.37 36.76
N ARG A 6 28.92 -9.13 35.71
CA ARG A 6 28.10 -9.25 34.49
C ARG A 6 26.73 -9.86 34.76
N ARG A 7 26.64 -10.81 35.70
CA ARG A 7 25.37 -11.46 36.07
C ARG A 7 24.41 -10.50 36.79
N ARG A 8 24.92 -9.60 37.64
CA ARG A 8 24.10 -8.58 38.33
C ARG A 8 23.53 -7.52 37.38
N ARG A 9 24.20 -7.23 36.26
CA ARG A 9 23.73 -6.23 35.29
C ARG A 9 22.55 -6.71 34.43
N ARG A 10 22.42 -8.02 34.21
CA ARG A 10 21.34 -8.59 33.38
C ARG A 10 19.98 -8.67 34.07
N LEU A 11 19.93 -8.61 35.40
CA LEU A 11 18.68 -8.67 36.16
C LEU A 11 18.01 -7.30 36.36
N ARG A 12 18.68 -6.17 36.08
CA ARG A 12 18.10 -4.82 36.24
C ARG A 12 17.42 -4.25 34.99
N HIS A 13 17.37 -4.98 33.88
CA HIS A 13 16.69 -4.53 32.67
C HIS A 13 15.39 -5.30 32.37
N GLN A 14 14.86 -6.04 33.35
CA GLN A 14 13.49 -6.56 33.32
C GLN A 14 12.68 -5.91 34.45
N GLY A 15 12.15 -4.71 34.19
CA GLY A 15 11.31 -3.99 35.14
C GLY A 15 11.38 -2.48 34.93
N GLY A 16 10.45 -1.94 34.15
CA GLY A 16 10.36 -0.50 33.90
C GLY A 16 9.45 -0.16 32.72
N GLU A 17 8.15 -0.29 32.97
CA GLU A 17 6.97 0.38 32.39
C GLU A 17 7.10 1.22 31.10
N GLN A 18 6.15 1.02 30.19
CA GLN A 18 5.29 2.08 29.65
C GLN A 18 4.17 1.46 28.82
N THR A 19 3.05 1.16 29.49
CA THR A 19 1.74 1.23 28.85
C THR A 19 1.51 2.70 28.49
N ARG A 20 1.76 3.05 27.24
CA ARG A 20 1.16 4.23 26.63
C ARG A 20 0.09 3.71 25.70
N ASP A 21 -1.16 3.99 26.06
CA ASP A 21 -2.27 3.98 25.12
C ASP A 21 -1.80 4.69 23.84
N SER A 22 -1.69 3.90 22.78
CA SER A 22 -1.56 4.39 21.42
C SER A 22 -2.82 3.92 20.70
N ASP A 23 -3.93 4.56 21.06
CA ASP A 23 -5.17 4.45 20.34
C ASP A 23 -5.01 5.21 19.01
N GLY A 24 -5.05 4.47 17.92
CA GLY A 24 -4.85 4.96 16.56
C GLY A 24 -4.46 3.81 15.62
N PRO A 25 -5.14 3.61 14.48
CA PRO A 25 -4.84 2.52 13.56
C PRO A 25 -3.53 2.80 12.81
N SER A 26 -2.40 2.55 13.46
CA SER A 26 -1.10 2.54 12.78
C SER A 26 -1.00 1.22 12.02
N ALA A 27 -1.18 1.28 10.70
CA ALA A 27 -1.05 0.13 9.82
C ALA A 27 0.38 -0.43 9.94
N SER A 28 0.50 -1.57 10.61
CA SER A 28 1.77 -2.27 10.76
C SER A 28 2.10 -2.97 9.44
N THR A 29 2.90 -2.33 8.59
CA THR A 29 3.46 -2.99 7.40
C THR A 29 4.63 -3.88 7.82
N ALA A 30 4.63 -5.14 7.38
CA ALA A 30 5.70 -6.09 7.67
C ALA A 30 7.07 -5.54 7.23
N ARG A 31 8.11 -5.78 8.04
CA ARG A 31 9.49 -5.41 7.69
C ARG A 31 9.92 -6.17 6.43
N VAL A 32 10.32 -5.42 5.40
CA VAL A 32 10.94 -5.97 4.19
C VAL A 32 12.27 -6.62 4.60
N HIS A 33 12.44 -7.91 4.30
CA HIS A 33 13.73 -8.56 4.42
C HIS A 33 14.58 -8.17 3.20
N ASP A 34 15.62 -7.37 3.41
CA ASP A 34 16.71 -7.24 2.44
C ASP A 34 17.47 -8.57 2.40
N GLY A 35 17.12 -9.41 1.43
CA GLY A 35 17.79 -10.68 1.17
C GLY A 35 19.24 -10.42 0.76
N THR A 36 20.17 -10.68 1.68
CA THR A 36 21.59 -10.85 1.35
C THR A 36 21.76 -12.25 0.73
N GLU A 37 21.89 -12.32 -0.60
CA GLU A 37 22.92 -13.09 -1.34
C GLU A 37 22.69 -12.98 -2.86
N PRO A 38 23.59 -12.34 -3.65
CA PRO A 38 23.53 -12.41 -5.10
C PRO A 38 24.17 -13.71 -5.61
N SER A 39 23.35 -14.57 -6.20
CA SER A 39 23.76 -15.76 -6.96
C SER A 39 24.69 -15.36 -8.11
N ARG A 40 25.91 -15.90 -8.11
CA ARG A 40 26.93 -15.66 -9.15
C ARG A 40 26.68 -16.59 -10.35
N ARG A 41 26.43 -16.04 -11.56
CA ARG A 41 27.03 -16.44 -12.88
C ARG A 41 26.35 -15.80 -14.14
N ARG A 42 27.10 -14.91 -14.83
CA ARG A 42 27.34 -14.74 -16.32
C ARG A 42 26.15 -14.42 -17.27
N GLY A 43 26.14 -13.38 -18.14
CA GLY A 43 27.12 -12.36 -18.58
C GLY A 43 26.46 -11.16 -19.34
N PRO A 44 27.23 -10.21 -19.94
CA PRO A 44 26.75 -8.86 -20.26
C PRO A 44 26.50 -8.66 -21.77
N ALA A 45 25.22 -8.58 -22.19
CA ALA A 45 24.78 -8.00 -23.49
C ALA A 45 23.29 -8.19 -23.80
N GLY A 46 22.55 -8.99 -23.02
CA GLY A 46 21.08 -9.14 -23.15
C GLY A 46 20.28 -8.36 -22.10
N ASP A 47 20.98 -7.78 -21.13
CA ASP A 47 20.41 -7.39 -19.84
C ASP A 47 19.69 -6.04 -19.90
N ASP A 48 20.10 -5.05 -20.70
CA ASP A 48 19.48 -3.72 -20.62
C ASP A 48 18.00 -3.70 -21.01
N ARG A 49 17.59 -4.50 -22.02
CA ARG A 49 16.17 -4.61 -22.43
C ARG A 49 15.35 -5.52 -21.52
N GLU A 50 15.99 -6.44 -20.82
CA GLU A 50 15.36 -7.35 -19.85
C GLU A 50 15.25 -6.69 -18.47
N SER A 51 16.28 -5.97 -18.07
CA SER A 51 16.35 -5.00 -16.97
C SER A 51 15.34 -3.88 -17.15
N GLU A 52 15.23 -3.22 -18.31
CA GLU A 52 14.17 -2.24 -18.55
C GLU A 52 12.77 -2.88 -18.49
N ARG A 53 12.60 -4.13 -18.95
CA ARG A 53 11.34 -4.86 -18.81
C ARG A 53 11.04 -5.23 -17.35
N GLY A 54 12.05 -5.62 -16.57
CA GLY A 54 11.94 -5.92 -15.14
C GLY A 54 11.63 -4.67 -14.31
N LEU A 55 12.24 -3.53 -14.66
CA LEU A 55 11.95 -2.23 -14.07
C LEU A 55 10.56 -1.71 -14.48
N ARG A 56 10.12 -1.95 -15.71
CA ARG A 56 8.73 -1.67 -16.12
C ARG A 56 7.73 -2.54 -15.36
N GLY A 57 8.07 -3.79 -15.04
CA GLY A 57 7.28 -4.64 -14.16
C GLY A 57 7.28 -4.21 -12.69
N LEU A 58 8.29 -3.46 -12.25
CA LEU A 58 8.36 -2.87 -10.91
C LEU A 58 7.58 -1.55 -10.79
N VAL A 59 7.65 -0.70 -11.83
CA VAL A 59 7.02 0.63 -11.88
C VAL A 59 5.58 0.59 -12.41
N GLY A 60 5.21 -0.45 -13.17
CA GLY A 60 3.87 -0.65 -13.72
C GLY A 60 3.44 -2.10 -13.59
N SER A 61 2.48 -2.34 -12.70
CA SER A 61 1.99 -3.65 -12.22
C SER A 61 2.97 -4.48 -11.38
N GLY A 62 3.80 -3.80 -10.58
CA GLY A 62 4.51 -4.46 -9.48
C GLY A 62 3.55 -5.26 -8.60
N SER A 63 4.07 -6.28 -7.91
CA SER A 63 3.26 -7.09 -7.00
C SER A 63 2.47 -6.19 -6.04
N SER A 64 1.14 -6.32 -6.04
CA SER A 64 0.26 -5.52 -5.18
C SER A 64 0.74 -5.60 -3.73
N GLN A 65 0.94 -4.43 -3.10
CA GLN A 65 1.28 -4.33 -1.68
C GLN A 65 0.12 -4.79 -0.77
N VAL A 66 -1.09 -4.91 -1.31
CA VAL A 66 -2.30 -5.28 -0.57
C VAL A 66 -2.84 -6.61 -1.10
N ARG A 67 -3.16 -7.53 -0.18
CA ARG A 67 -3.81 -8.81 -0.52
C ARG A 67 -5.20 -8.56 -1.14
N PRO A 68 -5.67 -9.39 -2.10
CA PRO A 68 -6.98 -9.19 -2.72
C PRO A 68 -8.14 -9.06 -1.74
N SER A 69 -8.18 -9.86 -0.67
CA SER A 69 -9.22 -9.77 0.37
C SER A 69 -9.21 -8.45 1.14
N ALA A 70 -8.01 -7.94 1.46
CA ALA A 70 -7.87 -6.64 2.10
C ALA A 70 -8.28 -5.49 1.17
N ALA A 71 -7.98 -5.61 -0.13
CA ALA A 71 -8.41 -4.64 -1.13
C ALA A 71 -9.95 -4.62 -1.30
N LEU A 72 -10.60 -5.79 -1.33
CA LEU A 72 -12.06 -5.88 -1.38
C LEU A 72 -12.71 -5.27 -0.13
N ARG A 73 -12.21 -5.60 1.06
CA ARG A 73 -12.69 -4.98 2.31
C ARG A 73 -12.51 -3.47 2.32
N ALA A 74 -11.39 -2.97 1.82
CA ALA A 74 -11.14 -1.53 1.72
C ALA A 74 -12.15 -0.84 0.77
N ARG A 75 -12.54 -1.51 -0.33
CA ARG A 75 -13.62 -1.01 -1.22
C ARG A 75 -14.95 -0.95 -0.51
N ASP A 76 -15.29 -1.99 0.28
CA ASP A 76 -16.54 -2.02 1.03
C ASP A 76 -16.58 -0.92 2.10
N ALA A 77 -15.46 -0.69 2.80
CA ALA A 77 -15.33 0.38 3.79
C ALA A 77 -15.37 1.79 3.17
N ALA A 78 -14.89 1.94 1.93
CA ALA A 78 -14.89 3.19 1.19
C ALA A 78 -16.16 3.40 0.34
N ARG A 79 -17.23 2.62 0.58
CA ARG A 79 -18.49 2.79 -0.14
C ARG A 79 -19.06 4.19 0.17
N PRO A 80 -19.34 5.03 -0.85
CA PRO A 80 -19.92 6.35 -0.63
C PRO A 80 -21.26 6.24 0.12
N THR A 81 -21.48 7.19 1.01
CA THR A 81 -22.76 7.35 1.72
C THR A 81 -23.78 8.06 0.84
N ASP A 82 -25.06 8.01 1.24
CA ASP A 82 -26.12 8.74 0.52
C ASP A 82 -25.90 10.26 0.55
N GLN A 83 -25.29 10.78 1.63
CA GLN A 83 -24.92 12.19 1.72
C GLN A 83 -23.81 12.55 0.72
N ASP A 84 -22.81 11.67 0.55
CA ASP A 84 -21.75 11.89 -0.46
C ASP A 84 -22.33 11.89 -1.88
N LEU A 85 -23.34 11.05 -2.13
CA LEU A 85 -24.04 11.01 -3.40
C LEU A 85 -24.86 12.29 -3.63
N ALA A 86 -25.61 12.75 -2.63
CA ALA A 86 -26.37 14.00 -2.72
C ALA A 86 -25.46 15.22 -2.94
N GLU A 87 -24.34 15.28 -2.22
CA GLU A 87 -23.31 16.30 -2.42
C GLU A 87 -22.73 16.26 -3.85
N ALA A 88 -22.46 15.06 -4.36
CA ALA A 88 -21.94 14.89 -5.71
C ALA A 88 -22.95 15.34 -6.78
N GLU A 89 -24.23 15.08 -6.59
CA GLU A 89 -25.29 15.54 -7.49
C GLU A 89 -25.34 17.07 -7.60
N GLU A 90 -25.13 17.77 -6.48
CA GLU A 90 -25.10 19.24 -6.45
C GLU A 90 -23.81 19.82 -7.05
N ARG A 91 -22.67 19.16 -6.85
CA ARG A 91 -21.34 19.74 -7.11
C ARG A 91 -20.67 19.27 -8.40
N VAL A 92 -20.94 18.04 -8.85
CA VAL A 92 -20.20 17.42 -9.96
C VAL A 92 -20.85 17.74 -11.30
N VAL A 93 -20.10 18.43 -12.18
CA VAL A 93 -20.52 18.71 -13.55
C VAL A 93 -20.09 17.60 -14.49
N VAL A 94 -21.05 16.87 -15.08
CA VAL A 94 -20.77 15.79 -16.04
C VAL A 94 -20.53 16.37 -17.44
N VAL A 95 -19.28 16.29 -17.93
CA VAL A 95 -18.89 16.78 -19.26
C VAL A 95 -18.75 15.63 -20.26
N ARG A 96 -19.57 15.60 -21.31
CA ARG A 96 -19.58 14.55 -22.34
C ARG A 96 -18.94 15.02 -23.65
N ARG A 97 -17.60 15.03 -23.72
CA ARG A 97 -16.85 15.41 -24.94
C ARG A 97 -16.61 14.20 -25.83
N ASN A 98 -16.93 14.31 -27.12
CA ASN A 98 -16.68 13.29 -28.15
C ASN A 98 -17.22 11.89 -27.80
N TRP A 99 -18.22 11.84 -26.91
CA TRP A 99 -18.81 10.60 -26.46
C TRP A 99 -20.14 10.39 -27.20
N VAL A 100 -20.27 9.25 -27.87
CA VAL A 100 -21.49 8.85 -28.58
C VAL A 100 -22.26 7.87 -27.69
N PRO A 101 -23.43 8.26 -27.17
CA PRO A 101 -24.27 7.37 -26.39
C PRO A 101 -24.66 6.12 -27.19
N ARG A 102 -24.67 4.95 -26.53
CA ARG A 102 -25.25 3.73 -27.14
C ARG A 102 -26.78 3.83 -27.24
N GLU A 103 -27.39 4.54 -26.31
CA GLU A 103 -28.84 4.76 -26.20
C GLU A 103 -29.13 6.25 -26.13
N GLU A 104 -30.29 6.69 -26.62
CA GLU A 104 -30.64 8.11 -26.57
C GLU A 104 -30.87 8.53 -25.11
N LEU A 105 -30.03 9.46 -24.65
CA LEU A 105 -30.09 9.95 -23.28
C LEU A 105 -30.93 11.23 -23.20
N PRO A 106 -31.63 11.44 -22.07
CA PRO A 106 -32.36 12.68 -21.83
C PRO A 106 -31.41 13.87 -21.95
N ARG A 107 -31.80 14.84 -22.78
CA ARG A 107 -31.03 16.07 -22.98
C ARG A 107 -31.30 16.99 -21.79
N SER A 108 -30.26 17.42 -21.09
CA SER A 108 -30.39 18.42 -20.04
C SER A 108 -30.95 19.72 -20.63
N PRO A 109 -31.93 20.37 -19.98
CA PRO A 109 -32.34 21.72 -20.35
C PRO A 109 -31.13 22.65 -20.20
N ARG A 110 -30.95 23.53 -21.19
CA ARG A 110 -29.86 24.51 -21.22
C ARG A 110 -30.16 25.68 -20.31
#